data_AF-A0A619AEJ5-F1
#
_entry.id   AF-A0A619AEJ5-F1
#
_cell.length_a   1.000
_cell.length_b   1.000
_cell.length_c   1.000
_cell.angle_alpha   90.00
_cell.angle_beta   90.00
_cell.angle_gamma   90.00
#
_symmetry.space_group_name_H-M   'P 1'
#
loop_
_entity.id
_entity.type
_entity.pdbx_description
1 polymer ?
#
loop_
_entity_poly.entity_id
_entity_poly.type
_entity_poly.pdbx_seq_one_letter_code
_entity_poly.pdbx_strand_id
1 'polypeptide(L)'
;MSQSDCYTLKHPYTTAAGQKLHTLTLHRLKVKDIRAARSVSKDPAEWDEPLIAAMSGLVPEDLSDMDLQDYRALQERFQQAYGMDGQAGDAV
;
A
#
# COMPACT_ATOMS: atom_id res chain seq x y z
N MET A 1 9.46 13.54 16.82
CA MET A 1 10.24 12.32 16.48
C MET A 1 9.36 11.48 15.57
N SER A 2 9.68 11.44 14.29
CA SER A 2 8.85 10.75 13.29
C SER A 2 9.00 9.24 13.46
N GLN A 3 7.99 8.59 14.05
CA GLN A 3 7.91 7.14 14.13
C GLN A 3 7.81 6.60 12.70
N SER A 4 8.91 6.06 12.20
CA SER A 4 8.92 5.35 10.91
C SER A 4 8.41 3.95 11.21
N ASP A 5 7.22 3.61 10.71
CA ASP A 5 6.65 2.28 10.89
C ASP A 5 7.40 1.32 9.96
N CYS A 6 8.33 0.55 10.50
CA CYS A 6 9.04 -0.47 9.72
C CYS A 6 8.26 -1.79 9.78
N TYR A 7 8.03 -2.40 8.62
CA TYR A 7 7.39 -3.71 8.49
C TYR A 7 8.40 -4.73 7.95
N THR A 8 8.68 -5.78 8.72
CA THR A 8 9.53 -6.89 8.26
C THR A 8 8.70 -7.90 7.50
N LEU A 9 9.10 -8.19 6.25
CA LEU A 9 8.47 -9.20 5.41
C LEU A 9 8.74 -10.60 5.97
N LYS A 10 7.70 -11.43 6.01
CA LYS A 10 7.82 -12.85 6.37
C LYS A 10 8.45 -13.64 5.23
N HIS A 11 8.19 -13.24 3.99
CA HIS A 11 8.73 -13.85 2.79
C HIS A 11 9.53 -12.80 2.00
N PRO A 12 10.83 -12.63 2.32
CA PRO A 12 11.71 -11.75 1.57
C PRO A 12 11.76 -12.14 0.09
N TYR A 13 11.51 -11.17 -0.79
CA TYR A 13 11.54 -11.36 -2.23
C TYR A 13 12.48 -10.34 -2.89
N THR A 14 12.71 -10.52 -4.18
CA THR A 14 13.51 -9.59 -4.99
C THR A 14 12.56 -8.74 -5.81
N THR A 15 12.66 -7.41 -5.69
CA THR A 15 11.88 -6.48 -6.51
C THR A 15 12.19 -6.62 -7.99
N ALA A 16 11.34 -6.03 -8.84
CA ALA A 16 11.59 -5.91 -10.28
C ALA A 16 12.90 -5.16 -10.56
N ALA A 17 13.31 -4.25 -9.66
CA ALA A 17 14.59 -3.55 -9.72
C ALA A 17 15.81 -4.40 -9.30
N GLY A 18 15.62 -5.66 -8.92
CA GLY A 18 16.68 -6.57 -8.49
C GLY A 18 17.11 -6.38 -7.02
N GLN A 19 16.35 -5.64 -6.22
CA GLN A 19 16.67 -5.37 -4.82
C GLN A 19 16.00 -6.40 -3.90
N LYS A 20 16.78 -7.03 -3.02
CA LYS A 20 16.23 -7.98 -2.05
C LYS A 20 15.58 -7.25 -0.88
N LEU A 21 14.25 -7.28 -0.82
CA LEU A 21 13.46 -6.69 0.25
C LEU A 21 13.32 -7.65 1.42
N HIS A 22 13.70 -7.17 2.60
CA HIS A 22 13.46 -7.86 3.89
C HIS A 22 12.60 -7.02 4.83
N THR A 23 12.72 -5.70 4.74
CA THR A 23 12.00 -4.75 5.58
C THR A 23 11.55 -3.57 4.73
N LEU A 24 10.30 -3.18 4.91
CA LEU A 24 9.66 -2.04 4.29
C LEU A 24 9.58 -0.90 5.28
N THR A 25 9.79 0.32 4.81
CA THR A 25 9.51 1.51 5.61
C THR A 25 8.16 2.04 5.17
N LEU A 26 7.18 2.04 6.08
CA LEU A 26 5.86 2.56 5.81
C LEU A 26 5.88 4.08 5.97
N HIS A 27 5.30 4.75 4.99
CA HIS A 27 5.23 6.20 4.92
C HIS A 27 3.77 6.67 4.93
N ARG A 28 3.55 7.86 5.48
CA ARG A 28 2.24 8.51 5.40
C ARG A 28 1.94 8.90 3.97
N LEU A 29 0.78 8.48 3.48
CA LEU A 29 0.26 8.86 2.18
C LEU A 29 -0.04 10.36 2.15
N LYS A 30 0.21 10.94 0.98
CA LYS A 30 -0.09 12.34 0.68
C LYS A 30 -1.19 12.42 -0.37
N VAL A 31 -1.80 13.59 -0.49
CA VAL A 31 -2.86 13.84 -1.50
C VAL A 31 -2.39 13.52 -2.92
N LYS A 32 -1.09 13.68 -3.21
CA LYS A 32 -0.52 13.29 -4.51
C LYS A 32 -0.71 11.80 -4.83
N ASP A 33 -0.67 10.94 -3.82
CA ASP A 33 -0.74 9.48 -3.98
C ASP A 33 -2.20 9.07 -4.27
N ILE A 34 -3.17 9.71 -3.59
CA ILE A 34 -4.61 9.59 -3.92
C ILE A 34 -4.89 10.06 -5.34
N ARG A 35 -4.31 11.19 -5.76
CA ARG A 35 -4.47 11.69 -7.14
C ARG A 35 -3.86 10.75 -8.17
N ALA A 36 -2.73 10.12 -7.85
CA ALA A 36 -2.12 9.12 -8.71
C ALA A 36 -3.04 7.89 -8.87
N ALA A 37 -3.54 7.32 -7.76
CA ALA A 37 -4.50 6.20 -7.81
C ALA A 37 -5.76 6.53 -8.63
N ARG A 38 -6.34 7.72 -8.39
CA ARG A 38 -7.48 8.25 -9.16
C ARG A 38 -7.20 8.46 -10.65
N SER A 39 -5.94 8.69 -11.02
CA SER A 39 -5.56 8.86 -12.41
C SER A 39 -5.39 7.52 -13.13
N VAL A 40 -5.11 6.44 -12.38
CA VAL A 40 -4.96 5.08 -12.92
C VAL A 40 -6.33 4.46 -13.13
N SER A 41 -7.24 4.55 -12.15
CA SER A 41 -8.59 4.01 -12.26
C SER A 41 -9.64 4.97 -11.70
N LYS A 42 -10.84 4.94 -12.29
CA LYS A 42 -12.00 5.70 -11.78
C LYS A 42 -12.73 4.97 -10.66
N ASP A 43 -12.50 3.66 -10.52
CA ASP A 43 -13.16 2.81 -9.54
C ASP A 43 -12.38 2.85 -8.21
N PRO A 44 -12.99 3.32 -7.10
CA PRO A 44 -12.30 3.45 -5.82
C PRO A 44 -11.78 2.12 -5.25
N ALA A 45 -12.43 1.01 -5.60
CA ALA A 45 -12.00 -0.33 -5.19
C ALA A 45 -10.64 -0.72 -5.78
N GLU A 46 -10.22 -0.11 -6.89
CA GLU A 46 -8.91 -0.34 -7.50
C GLU A 46 -7.84 0.64 -6.97
N TRP A 47 -8.20 1.56 -6.07
CA TRP A 47 -7.22 2.51 -5.51
C TRP A 47 -6.39 1.90 -4.39
N ASP A 48 -6.84 0.80 -3.79
CA ASP A 48 -6.15 0.17 -2.66
C ASP A 48 -4.72 -0.24 -3.03
N GLU A 49 -4.54 -0.96 -4.13
CA GLU A 49 -3.23 -1.46 -4.57
C GLU A 49 -2.19 -0.34 -4.81
N PRO A 50 -2.46 0.70 -5.62
CA PRO A 50 -1.51 1.80 -5.81
C PRO A 50 -1.28 2.62 -4.54
N LEU A 51 -2.25 2.70 -3.63
CA LEU A 51 -2.07 3.38 -2.34
C LEU A 51 -1.24 2.54 -1.35
N ILE A 52 -1.42 1.23 -1.34
CA ILE A 52 -0.59 0.31 -0.53
C ILE A 52 0.86 0.31 -1.05
N ALA A 53 1.06 0.34 -2.37
CA ALA A 53 2.37 0.52 -2.99
C ALA A 53 3.03 1.83 -2.53
N ALA A 54 2.31 2.95 -2.66
CA ALA A 54 2.82 4.26 -2.23
C ALA A 54 3.10 4.32 -0.72
N MET A 55 2.29 3.67 0.11
CA MET A 55 2.48 3.60 1.56
C MET A 55 3.73 2.80 1.92
N SER A 56 3.99 1.70 1.21
CA SER A 56 5.16 0.85 1.44
C SER A 56 6.44 1.34 0.75
N GLY A 57 6.34 2.40 -0.06
CA GLY A 57 7.45 2.93 -0.85
C GLY A 57 7.81 2.06 -2.06
N LEU A 58 6.89 1.20 -2.48
CA LEU A 58 7.04 0.28 -3.61
C LEU A 58 6.25 0.77 -4.83
N VAL A 59 6.49 0.11 -5.97
CA VAL A 59 5.63 0.23 -7.15
C VAL A 59 4.63 -0.94 -7.21
N PRO A 60 3.47 -0.80 -7.88
CA PRO A 60 2.49 -1.89 -8.00
C PRO A 60 3.09 -3.18 -8.60
N GLU A 61 4.07 -3.04 -9.50
CA GLU A 61 4.79 -4.17 -10.09
C GLU A 61 5.53 -5.00 -9.02
N ASP A 62 6.15 -4.35 -8.03
CA ASP A 62 6.83 -5.05 -6.93
C ASP A 62 5.85 -5.75 -5.99
N LEU A 63 4.63 -5.21 -5.84
CA LEU A 63 3.60 -5.88 -5.05
C LEU A 63 3.13 -7.19 -5.68
N SER A 64 3.21 -7.32 -7.00
CA SER A 64 2.77 -8.52 -7.72
C SER A 64 3.64 -9.75 -7.41
N ASP A 65 4.93 -9.54 -7.12
CA ASP A 65 5.87 -10.59 -6.71
C ASP A 65 5.91 -10.79 -5.18
N MET A 66 5.17 -9.97 -4.41
CA MET A 66 5.11 -10.07 -2.95
C MET A 66 4.24 -11.26 -2.52
N ASP A 67 4.64 -11.93 -1.44
CA ASP A 67 3.82 -12.98 -0.84
C ASP A 67 2.46 -12.43 -0.35
N LEU A 68 1.39 -13.19 -0.60
CA LEU A 68 0.03 -12.80 -0.23
C LEU A 68 -0.15 -12.55 1.27
N GLN A 69 0.62 -13.22 2.13
CA GLN A 69 0.55 -13.01 3.57
C GLN A 69 1.12 -11.65 3.97
N ASP A 70 2.21 -11.22 3.34
CA ASP A 70 2.81 -9.92 3.55
C ASP A 70 1.92 -8.81 2.96
N TYR A 71 1.39 -9.02 1.76
CA TYR A 71 0.44 -8.08 1.14
C TYR A 71 -0.81 -7.88 2.01
N ARG A 72 -1.38 -8.96 2.55
CA ARG A 72 -2.54 -8.88 3.45
C ARG A 72 -2.24 -8.06 4.70
N ALA A 73 -1.06 -8.22 5.29
CA ALA A 73 -0.66 -7.44 6.46
C ALA A 73 -0.50 -5.94 6.13
N LEU A 74 -0.02 -5.60 4.92
CA LEU A 74 0.02 -4.21 4.46
C LEU A 74 -1.39 -3.64 4.25
N GLN A 75 -2.29 -4.43 3.65
CA GLN A 75 -3.68 -4.05 3.45
C GLN A 75 -4.39 -3.77 4.78
N GLU A 76 -4.23 -4.63 5.78
CA GLU A 76 -4.81 -4.44 7.12
C GLU A 76 -4.28 -3.17 7.79
N ARG A 77 -2.98 -2.87 7.66
CA ARG A 77 -2.39 -1.63 8.17
C ARG A 77 -2.91 -0.41 7.44
N PHE A 78 -3.09 -0.48 6.13
CA PHE A 78 -3.67 0.58 5.33
C PHE A 78 -5.12 0.87 5.79
N GLN A 79 -5.93 -0.18 5.95
CA GLN A 79 -7.30 -0.05 6.47
C GLN A 79 -7.33 0.54 7.89
N GLN A 80 -6.41 0.14 8.77
CA GLN A 80 -6.31 0.73 10.11
C GLN A 80 -5.87 2.20 10.09
N ALA A 81 -4.95 2.57 9.21
CA ALA A 81 -4.38 3.91 9.15
C ALA A 81 -5.30 4.93 8.47
N TYR A 82 -6.05 4.50 7.46
CA TYR A 82 -6.85 5.39 6.62
C TYR A 82 -8.34 5.09 6.61
N GLY A 83 -8.77 3.97 7.19
CA GLY A 83 -10.19 3.66 7.37
C GLY A 83 -10.98 3.76 6.07
N MET A 84 -10.40 3.37 4.93
CA MET A 84 -11.18 3.16 3.70
C MET A 84 -11.95 1.84 3.83
N ASP A 85 -12.79 1.73 4.86
CA ASP A 85 -13.96 0.88 4.80
C ASP A 85 -14.90 1.58 3.80
N GLY A 86 -15.33 0.89 2.75
CA GLY A 86 -16.08 1.50 1.67
C GLY A 86 -17.38 2.12 2.15
N GLN A 87 -17.37 3.40 2.53
CA GLN A 87 -18.57 4.23 2.59
C GLN A 87 -18.92 4.69 1.18
N ALA A 88 -19.37 3.73 0.37
CA ALA A 88 -20.53 3.95 -0.46
C ALA A 88 -21.77 3.79 0.46
N GLY A 89 -22.33 4.92 0.91
CA GLY A 89 -23.47 5.00 1.85
C GLY A 89 -23.01 5.66 3.17
N ASP A 90 -23.35 6.90 3.50
CA ASP A 90 -24.70 7.46 3.46
C ASP A 90 -24.65 8.95 3.13
N ALA A 91 -25.35 9.33 2.06
CA ALA A 91 -25.91 10.65 1.92
C ALA A 91 -27.36 10.57 2.42
N VAL A 92 -27.63 10.92 3.69
CA VAL A 92 -28.89 11.53 4.15
C VAL A 92 -28.62 12.46 5.33
#